data_AF-A0A6N7ARV9-F1
#
_entry.id   AF-A0A6N7ARV9-F1
#
_cell.length_a   1.000
_cell.length_b   1.000
_cell.length_c   1.000
_cell.angle_alpha   90.00
_cell.angle_beta   90.00
_cell.angle_gamma   90.00
#
_symmetry.space_group_name_H-M   'P 1'
#
loop_
_entity.id
_entity.type
_entity.pdbx_description
1 polymer ?
#
loop_
_entity_poly.entity_id
_entity_poly.type
_entity_poly.pdbx_seq_one_letter_code
_entity_poly.pdbx_strand_id
1 'polypeptide(L)'
;MEPIDRKFVFHAICIEHKHEHSHQDAMVFLAKDKALPETLKFYYQECYRLGAKPEQLEGIRLLIERVERYQVENAEKVKVADIDIPEGAEILLPNDKLKHYNEGSKG
;
A
#
# COMPACT_ATOMS: atom_id res chain seq x y z
N MET A 1 -17.06 3.55 -5.68
CA MET A 1 -15.81 2.89 -5.24
C MET A 1 -15.41 3.51 -3.93
N GLU A 2 -15.09 2.74 -2.93
CA GLU A 2 -14.95 3.22 -1.57
C GLU A 2 -13.70 4.07 -1.34
N PRO A 3 -13.63 4.74 -0.19
CA PRO A 3 -12.68 5.82 -0.09
C PRO A 3 -11.38 5.52 0.60
N ILE A 4 -10.34 6.13 0.08
CA ILE A 4 -8.97 5.83 0.44
C ILE A 4 -8.42 7.03 1.21
N ASP A 5 -7.88 6.80 2.41
CA ASP A 5 -7.20 7.82 3.22
C ASP A 5 -6.06 8.47 2.39
N ARG A 6 -6.11 9.80 2.21
CA ARG A 6 -5.18 10.58 1.37
C ARG A 6 -4.27 11.50 2.15
N LYS A 7 -4.12 11.27 3.45
CA LYS A 7 -3.24 12.10 4.28
C LYS A 7 -1.78 12.07 3.80
N PHE A 8 -1.42 11.10 2.95
CA PHE A 8 -0.06 10.91 2.46
C PHE A 8 0.00 10.95 0.93
N VAL A 9 0.99 11.69 0.42
CA VAL A 9 1.40 11.66 -0.99
C VAL A 9 2.71 10.88 -1.07
N PHE A 10 2.84 10.01 -2.06
CA PHE A 10 4.13 9.41 -2.41
C PHE A 10 4.47 9.62 -3.87
N HIS A 11 5.77 9.58 -4.14
CA HIS A 11 6.36 9.62 -5.46
C HIS A 11 7.60 8.72 -5.45
N ALA A 12 7.67 7.79 -6.38
CA ALA A 12 8.75 6.80 -6.49
C ALA A 12 9.34 6.82 -7.90
N ILE A 13 10.66 6.76 -8.00
CA ILE A 13 11.38 6.71 -9.27
C ILE A 13 12.05 5.35 -9.39
N CYS A 14 11.75 4.61 -10.46
CA CYS A 14 12.43 3.38 -10.83
C CYS A 14 13.87 3.72 -11.25
N ILE A 15 14.86 3.20 -10.51
CA ILE A 15 16.28 3.55 -10.75
C ILE A 15 16.77 3.03 -12.10
N GLU A 16 16.28 1.87 -12.54
CA GLU A 16 16.70 1.16 -13.74
C GLU A 16 16.16 1.81 -15.02
N HIS A 17 14.85 2.10 -15.05
CA HIS A 17 14.15 2.55 -16.26
C HIS A 17 13.71 4.01 -16.23
N LYS A 18 13.94 4.72 -15.10
CA LYS A 18 13.50 6.11 -14.86
C LYS A 18 12.00 6.35 -14.98
N HIS A 19 11.18 5.29 -14.94
CA HIS A 19 9.73 5.43 -14.81
C HIS A 19 9.36 5.93 -13.42
N GLU A 20 8.30 6.71 -13.36
CA GLU A 20 7.78 7.28 -12.12
C GLU A 20 6.46 6.63 -11.73
N HIS A 21 6.28 6.40 -10.44
CA HIS A 21 5.03 5.94 -9.84
C HIS A 21 4.58 6.92 -8.76
N SER A 22 3.28 7.10 -8.64
CA SER A 22 2.67 8.00 -7.67
C SER A 22 1.41 7.36 -7.07
N HIS A 23 0.75 8.07 -6.17
CA HIS A 23 -0.55 7.67 -5.62
C HIS A 23 -1.66 7.46 -6.67
N GLN A 24 -1.43 7.82 -7.95
CA GLN A 24 -2.37 7.57 -9.03
C GLN A 24 -2.32 6.12 -9.54
N ASP A 25 -1.17 5.45 -9.48
CA ASP A 25 -0.93 4.16 -10.12
C ASP A 25 -0.27 3.12 -9.21
N ALA A 26 0.06 3.48 -7.98
CA ALA A 26 0.59 2.56 -6.99
C ALA A 26 -0.02 2.78 -5.59
N MET A 27 0.11 1.76 -4.75
CA MET A 27 -0.34 1.77 -3.36
C MET A 27 0.87 1.60 -2.43
N VAL A 28 0.81 2.24 -1.27
CA VAL A 28 1.82 2.12 -0.21
C VAL A 28 1.18 1.44 0.99
N PHE A 29 1.80 0.35 1.45
CA PHE A 29 1.48 -0.31 2.71
C PHE A 29 2.60 -0.06 3.71
N LEU A 30 2.26 0.16 4.98
CA LEU A 30 3.27 0.32 6.02
C LEU A 30 3.70 -1.05 6.52
N ALA A 31 5.02 -1.27 6.62
CA ALA A 31 5.56 -2.56 7.08
C ALA A 31 5.12 -2.95 8.51
N LYS A 32 4.71 -1.97 9.32
CA LYS A 32 4.17 -2.20 10.67
C LYS A 32 2.74 -2.72 10.69
N ASP A 33 2.04 -2.74 9.56
CA ASP A 33 0.67 -3.22 9.49
C ASP A 33 0.65 -4.74 9.55
N LYS A 34 0.11 -5.30 10.62
CA LYS A 34 0.17 -6.75 10.89
C LYS A 34 -0.46 -7.62 9.80
N ALA A 35 -1.39 -7.08 9.03
CA ALA A 35 -2.05 -7.79 7.92
C ALA A 35 -1.15 -7.93 6.67
N LEU A 36 -0.10 -7.12 6.53
CA LEU A 36 0.66 -7.04 5.29
C LEU A 36 1.35 -8.36 4.88
N PRO A 37 1.96 -9.16 5.78
CA PRO A 37 2.54 -10.45 5.40
C PRO A 37 1.53 -11.39 4.74
N GLU A 38 0.32 -11.51 5.27
CA GLU A 38 -0.71 -12.39 4.71
C GLU A 38 -1.25 -11.86 3.38
N THR A 39 -1.40 -10.54 3.25
CA THR A 39 -1.72 -9.90 1.96
C THR A 39 -0.67 -10.22 0.89
N LEU A 40 0.62 -10.15 1.24
CA LEU A 40 1.70 -10.46 0.31
C LEU A 40 1.77 -11.96 -0.05
N LYS A 41 1.48 -12.86 0.89
CA LYS A 41 1.37 -14.30 0.63
C LYS A 41 0.23 -14.61 -0.33
N PHE A 42 -0.92 -13.96 -0.18
CA PHE A 42 -2.02 -14.05 -1.15
C PHE A 42 -1.60 -13.51 -2.51
N TYR A 43 -0.99 -12.33 -2.56
CA TYR A 43 -0.51 -11.74 -3.81
C TYR A 43 0.49 -12.65 -4.54
N TYR A 44 1.42 -13.29 -3.81
CA TYR A 44 2.33 -14.29 -4.35
C TYR A 44 1.59 -15.43 -5.06
N GLN A 45 0.57 -16.00 -4.40
CA GLN A 45 -0.23 -17.10 -4.95
C GLN A 45 -0.95 -16.69 -6.23
N GLU A 46 -1.51 -15.47 -6.26
CA GLU A 46 -2.17 -14.95 -7.45
C GLU A 46 -1.19 -14.68 -8.61
N CYS A 47 0.00 -14.14 -8.33
CA CYS A 47 1.04 -13.98 -9.35
C CYS A 47 1.50 -15.34 -9.89
N TYR A 48 1.66 -16.34 -9.03
CA TYR A 48 1.99 -17.70 -9.46
C TYR A 48 0.90 -18.26 -10.38
N ARG A 49 -0.38 -18.13 -9.98
CA ARG A 49 -1.53 -18.58 -10.78
C ARG A 49 -1.61 -17.90 -12.15
N LEU A 50 -1.21 -16.64 -12.25
CA LEU A 50 -1.18 -15.87 -13.50
C LEU A 50 0.05 -16.16 -14.37
N GLY A 51 0.95 -17.05 -13.95
CA GLY A 51 2.13 -17.44 -14.72
C GLY A 51 3.29 -16.46 -14.63
N ALA A 52 3.43 -15.75 -13.50
CA ALA A 52 4.58 -14.89 -13.24
C ALA A 52 5.89 -15.69 -13.30
N LYS A 53 6.96 -15.03 -13.75
CA LYS A 53 8.29 -15.65 -13.88
C LYS A 53 8.91 -15.92 -12.50
N PRO A 54 9.80 -16.91 -12.38
CA PRO A 54 10.47 -17.24 -11.11
C PRO A 54 11.12 -16.03 -10.42
N GLU A 55 11.73 -15.12 -11.17
CA GLU A 55 12.41 -13.94 -10.62
C GLU A 55 11.42 -12.94 -10.00
N GLN A 56 10.22 -12.84 -10.57
CA GLN A 56 9.16 -11.98 -10.04
C GLN A 56 8.60 -12.55 -8.74
N LEU A 57 8.40 -13.88 -8.70
CA LEU A 57 7.96 -14.59 -7.50
C LEU A 57 9.00 -14.50 -6.38
N GLU A 58 10.28 -14.61 -6.73
CA GLU A 58 11.39 -14.45 -5.79
C GLU A 58 11.43 -13.04 -5.19
N GLY A 59 11.20 -12.01 -6.01
CA GLY A 59 11.08 -10.63 -5.52
C GLY A 59 9.96 -10.47 -4.47
N ILE A 60 8.80 -11.11 -4.69
CA ILE A 60 7.70 -11.10 -3.71
C ILE A 60 8.07 -11.87 -2.45
N ARG A 61 8.73 -13.04 -2.57
CA ARG A 61 9.19 -13.84 -1.43
C ARG A 61 10.17 -13.06 -0.54
N LEU A 62 11.15 -12.39 -1.13
CA LEU A 62 12.10 -11.54 -0.42
C LEU A 62 11.41 -10.34 0.26
N LEU A 63 10.37 -9.79 -0.37
CA LEU A 63 9.57 -8.73 0.24
C LEU A 63 8.80 -9.22 1.48
N ILE A 64 8.20 -10.41 1.42
CA ILE A 64 7.53 -11.05 2.57
C ILE A 64 8.52 -11.20 3.74
N GLU A 65 9.69 -11.79 3.49
CA GLU A 65 10.71 -11.97 4.52
C GLU A 65 11.17 -10.65 5.15
N ARG A 66 11.31 -9.61 4.32
CA ARG A 66 11.69 -8.27 4.79
C ARG A 66 10.64 -7.67 5.72
N VAL A 67 9.36 -7.81 5.39
CA VAL A 67 8.25 -7.31 6.23
C VAL A 67 8.15 -8.12 7.52
N GLU A 68 8.19 -9.45 7.45
CA GLU A 68 8.13 -10.32 8.63
C GLU A 68 9.29 -10.03 9.58
N ARG A 69 10.51 -9.87 9.04
CA ARG A 69 11.68 -9.48 9.84
C ARG A 69 11.51 -8.12 10.51
N TYR A 70 11.06 -7.12 9.76
CA TYR A 70 10.78 -5.80 10.31
C TYR A 70 9.78 -5.87 11.48
N GLN A 71 8.71 -6.65 11.34
CA GLN A 71 7.69 -6.81 12.38
C GLN A 71 8.21 -7.53 13.62
N VAL A 72 9.08 -8.52 13.46
CA VAL A 72 9.74 -9.19 14.60
C VAL A 72 10.68 -8.24 15.32
N GLU A 73 11.51 -7.50 14.59
CA GLU A 73 12.51 -6.58 15.14
C GLU A 73 11.89 -5.30 15.74
N ASN A 74 10.65 -4.97 15.39
CA ASN A 74 9.94 -3.76 15.83
C ASN A 74 8.56 -4.09 16.40
N ALA A 75 8.45 -5.18 17.17
CA ALA A 75 7.18 -5.68 17.71
C ALA A 75 6.36 -4.60 18.44
N GLU A 76 7.02 -3.62 19.06
CA GLU A 76 6.42 -2.49 19.76
C GLU A 76 5.74 -1.46 18.84
N LYS A 77 6.11 -1.43 17.55
CA LYS A 77 5.54 -0.53 16.54
C LYS A 77 4.47 -1.20 15.67
N VAL A 78 4.38 -2.53 15.71
CA VAL A 78 3.42 -3.30 14.93
C VAL A 78 2.01 -2.95 15.38
N LYS A 79 1.19 -2.51 14.42
CA LYS A 79 -0.20 -2.14 14.68
C LYS A 79 -1.14 -3.29 14.31
N VAL A 80 -2.04 -3.62 15.22
CA VAL A 80 -3.29 -4.33 14.93
C VAL A 80 -4.32 -3.25 14.60
N ALA A 81 -5.22 -3.52 13.65
CA ALA A 81 -6.28 -2.58 13.32
C ALA A 81 -7.09 -2.26 14.59
N ASP A 82 -7.23 -0.97 14.89
CA ASP A 82 -8.07 -0.50 16.00
C ASP A 82 -9.53 -0.81 15.66
N ILE A 83 -10.19 -1.66 16.45
CA ILE A 83 -11.60 -2.08 16.24
C ILE A 83 -12.58 -1.08 16.88
N ASP A 84 -12.07 -0.09 17.61
CA ASP A 84 -12.86 0.96 18.22
C ASP A 84 -13.10 2.08 17.21
N ILE A 85 -14.25 2.02 16.52
CA ILE A 85 -14.74 3.12 15.67
C ILE A 85 -15.31 4.21 16.59
N PRO A 86 -14.72 5.42 16.67
CA PRO A 86 -15.54 6.62 16.49
C PRO A 86 -14.83 7.88 15.92
N GLU A 87 -15.66 8.72 15.28
CA GLU A 87 -15.46 10.07 14.72
C GLU A 87 -14.43 10.28 13.59
N GLY A 88 -14.96 10.58 12.39
CA GLY A 88 -14.17 10.80 11.17
C GLY A 88 -14.74 10.19 9.88
N ALA A 89 -16.02 9.78 9.89
CA ALA A 89 -16.73 9.15 8.76
C ALA A 89 -16.79 9.99 7.45
N GLU A 90 -16.20 11.19 7.45
CA GLU A 90 -16.14 12.11 6.31
C GLU A 90 -14.89 11.93 5.44
N ILE A 91 -13.84 11.23 5.90
CA ILE A 91 -12.61 11.01 5.11
C ILE A 91 -12.80 9.81 4.17
N LEU A 92 -14.03 9.64 3.71
CA LEU A 92 -14.36 8.59 2.80
C LEU A 92 -15.10 9.16 1.55
N LEU A 93 -14.34 9.63 0.54
CA LEU A 93 -14.78 9.83 -0.85
C LEU A 93 -14.29 8.83 -1.94
N PRO A 94 -15.17 8.40 -2.87
CA PRO A 94 -14.85 7.54 -4.02
C PRO A 94 -13.82 8.04 -5.04
N ASN A 95 -13.09 7.10 -5.66
CA ASN A 95 -12.06 7.36 -6.67
C ASN A 95 -12.58 8.09 -7.94
N ASP A 96 -13.86 7.98 -8.26
CA ASP A 96 -14.51 8.58 -9.44
C ASP A 96 -14.95 10.03 -9.24
N LYS A 97 -14.94 10.56 -8.01
CA LYS A 97 -15.41 11.93 -7.69
C LYS A 97 -14.30 12.99 -7.52
N LEU A 98 -13.09 12.70 -8.00
CA LEU A 98 -11.88 13.47 -7.66
C LEU A 98 -11.54 14.63 -8.58
N LYS A 99 -12.32 14.87 -9.63
CA LYS A 99 -11.98 15.84 -10.69
C LYS A 99 -12.00 17.32 -10.25
N HIS A 100 -12.44 17.63 -9.03
CA HIS A 100 -12.64 19.01 -8.58
C HIS A 100 -11.73 19.48 -7.44
N TYR A 101 -10.83 18.63 -6.92
CA TYR A 101 -10.01 19.01 -5.75
C TYR A 101 -8.73 19.77 -6.09
N ASN A 102 -8.33 19.84 -7.36
CA ASN A 102 -7.08 20.48 -7.79
C ASN A 102 -7.23 21.94 -8.25
N GLU A 103 -8.41 22.56 -8.17
CA GLU A 103 -8.62 23.96 -8.60
C GLU A 103 -8.82 24.95 -7.44
N GLY A 104 -8.76 24.51 -6.18
CA GLY A 104 -9.24 25.31 -5.04
C GLY A 104 -8.20 25.97 -4.12
N SER A 105 -6.90 25.76 -4.30
CA SER A 105 -5.88 26.33 -3.38
C SER A 105 -5.01 27.39 -4.07
N LYS A 106 -5.67 28.41 -4.60
CA LYS A 106 -5.10 29.76 -4.71
C LYS A 106 -6.05 30.72 -4.01
N GLY A 107 -5.74 31.00 -2.75
CA GLY A 107 -6.36 32.03 -1.91
C GLY A 107 -5.38 32.40 -0.83
#